data_AF-A0A843GTB9-F1
#
_entry.id   AF-A0A843GTB9-F1
#
_cell.length_a   1.000
_cell.length_b   1.000
_cell.length_c   1.000
_cell.angle_alpha   90.00
_cell.angle_beta   90.00
_cell.angle_gamma   90.00
#
_symmetry.space_group_name_H-M   'P 1'
#
loop_
_entity.id
_entity.type
_entity.pdbx_description
1 polymer ?
#
loop_
_entity_poly.entity_id
_entity_poly.type
_entity_poly.pdbx_seq_one_letter_code
_entity_poly.pdbx_strand_id
1 'polypeptide(L)' 'MEKIKVEREEEIKICPICKKEFRGMGAISRKDNETEICSECGTNEALAEFFGSF' A
#
# COMPACT_ATOMS: atom_id res chain seq x y z
N MET A 1 8.77 3.69 -35.28
CA MET A 1 7.59 4.10 -34.50
C MET A 1 7.34 3.03 -33.46
N GLU A 2 7.32 3.22 -32.16
CA GLU A 2 7.58 4.35 -31.27
C GLU A 2 8.03 3.73 -29.93
N LYS A 3 8.99 4.39 -29.27
CA LYS A 3 9.66 3.89 -28.07
C LYS A 3 8.74 4.11 -26.86
N ILE A 4 8.16 3.04 -26.29
CA ILE A 4 7.47 3.17 -25.00
C ILE A 4 8.52 3.10 -23.90
N LYS A 5 9.12 4.26 -23.57
CA LYS A 5 9.85 4.46 -22.32
C LYS A 5 8.82 4.53 -21.19
N VAL A 6 8.43 3.38 -20.63
CA VAL A 6 7.79 3.37 -19.30
C VAL A 6 8.91 3.27 -18.27
N GLU A 7 9.75 4.30 -18.19
CA GLU A 7 10.65 4.51 -17.05
C GLU A 7 9.79 5.05 -15.90
N ARG A 8 8.86 4.23 -15.39
CA ARG A 8 8.25 4.49 -14.07
C ARG A 8 9.24 3.91 -13.08
N GLU A 9 10.18 4.73 -12.62
CA GLU A 9 10.88 4.45 -11.37
C GLU A 9 9.80 4.22 -10.33
N GLU A 10 9.52 2.95 -10.01
CA GLU A 10 8.61 2.62 -8.93
C GLU A 10 9.30 3.07 -7.66
N GLU A 11 8.95 4.28 -7.19
CA GLU A 11 9.49 4.85 -5.96
C GLU A 11 9.36 3.80 -4.86
N ILE A 12 10.51 3.38 -4.32
CA ILE A 12 10.55 2.43 -3.22
C ILE A 12 10.09 3.19 -1.98
N LYS A 13 8.89 2.87 -1.50
CA LYS A 13 8.30 3.44 -0.30
C LYS A 13 8.46 2.46 0.85
N ILE A 14 8.54 2.97 2.07
CA ILE A 14 8.65 2.14 3.28
C ILE A 14 7.32 2.22 4.02
N CYS A 15 6.72 1.07 4.30
CA CYS A 15 5.47 1.01 5.03
C CYS A 15 5.67 1.46 6.49
N PRO A 16 4.91 2.44 7.00
CA PRO A 16 5.06 2.91 8.38
C PRO A 16 4.63 1.87 9.43
N ILE A 17 3.85 0.85 9.04
CA ILE A 17 3.35 -0.20 9.95
C ILE A 17 4.37 -1.34 10.10
N CYS A 18 4.76 -1.97 8.99
CA CYS A 18 5.62 -3.16 9.01
C CYS A 18 7.08 -2.88 8.66
N LYS A 19 7.42 -1.63 8.28
CA LYS A 19 8.76 -1.19 7.87
C LYS A 19 9.34 -1.93 6.67
N LYS A 20 8.51 -2.64 5.91
CA LYS A 20 8.91 -3.27 4.64
C LYS A 20 8.90 -2.24 3.52
N GLU A 21 9.85 -2.39 2.61
CA GLU A 21 9.85 -1.70 1.34
C GLU A 21 8.75 -2.25 0.42
N PHE A 22 8.02 -1.35 -0.23
CA PHE A 22 7.01 -1.68 -1.24
C PHE A 22 7.18 -0.75 -2.44
N ARG A 23 6.78 -1.26 -3.61
CA ARG A 23 6.88 -0.55 -4.88
C ARG A 23 5.50 -0.27 -5.44
N GLY A 24 5.35 0.88 -6.08
CA GLY A 24 4.10 1.29 -6.70
C GLY A 24 3.11 1.98 -5.74
N MET A 25 1.82 1.87 -6.04
CA MET A 25 0.74 2.49 -5.26
C MET A 25 0.44 1.63 -4.02
N GLY A 26 0.62 2.21 -2.84
CA GLY A 26 0.26 1.55 -1.59
C GLY A 26 -1.25 1.51 -1.38
N ALA A 27 -1.68 0.82 -0.33
CA ALA A 27 -3.04 0.90 0.17
C ALA A 27 -3.18 2.11 1.10
N ILE A 28 -4.31 2.80 1.09
CA ILE A 28 -4.63 3.79 2.13
C ILE A 28 -5.11 3.04 3.38
N SER A 29 -4.52 3.37 4.52
CA SER A 29 -4.84 2.82 5.83
C SER A 29 -6.31 3.08 6.18
N ARG A 30 -7.01 2.05 6.65
CA ARG A 30 -8.45 2.13 7.02
C ARG A 30 -8.68 2.77 8.38
N LYS A 31 -7.63 2.85 9.21
CA LYS A 31 -7.71 3.43 10.56
C LYS A 31 -7.83 4.95 10.54
N ASP A 32 -7.11 5.59 9.63
CA ASP A 32 -6.97 7.05 9.53
C ASP A 32 -7.35 7.59 8.13
N ASN A 33 -7.55 6.74 7.12
CA ASN A 33 -7.93 7.12 5.75
C ASN A 33 -6.98 8.09 5.03
N GLU A 34 -5.76 8.27 5.55
CA GLU A 34 -4.77 9.21 5.01
C GLU A 34 -3.41 8.54 4.76
N THR A 35 -2.95 7.68 5.67
CA THR A 35 -1.61 7.07 5.58
C THR A 35 -1.52 6.03 4.46
N GLU A 36 -0.57 6.21 3.54
CA GLU A 36 -0.21 5.18 2.56
C GLU A 36 0.64 4.08 3.21
N ILE A 37 0.17 2.85 3.13
CA ILE A 37 0.76 1.64 3.71
C ILE A 37 0.95 0.59 2.61
N CYS A 38 1.72 -0.47 2.88
CA CYS A 38 1.82 -1.56 1.92
C CYS A 38 0.50 -2.33 1.79
N SER A 39 0.29 -2.97 0.64
CA SER A 39 -0.92 -3.76 0.36
C SER A 39 -1.16 -4.89 1.37
N GLU A 40 -0.09 -5.48 1.92
CA GLU A 40 -0.19 -6.49 2.98
C GLU A 40 -0.83 -5.91 4.25
N CYS A 41 -0.35 -4.74 4.71
CA CYS A 41 -0.90 -4.09 5.89
C CYS A 41 -2.34 -3.64 5.65
N GLY A 42 -2.66 -3.09 4.48
CA GLY A 42 -4.03 -2.68 4.15
C GLY A 42 -5.01 -3.86 4.11
N THR A 43 -4.56 -5.03 3.66
CA THR A 43 -5.38 -6.26 3.69
C THR A 43 -5.63 -6.72 5.12
N ASN A 44 -4.61 -6.67 5.98
CA ASN A 44 -4.77 -7.02 7.40
C ASN A 44 -5.75 -6.08 8.10
N GLU A 45 -5.72 -4.78 7.79
CA GLU A 45 -6.70 -3.84 8.34
C GLU A 45 -8.11 -4.15 7.84
N ALA A 46 -8.29 -4.41 6.54
CA ALA A 46 -9.59 -4.78 5.98
C ALA A 46 -10.15 -6.07 6.61
N LEU A 47 -9.30 -7.08 6.83
CA LEU A 47 -9.68 -8.31 7.51
C LEU A 47 -10.03 -8.05 8.97
N ALA A 48 -9.24 -7.25 9.68
CA ALA A 48 -9.50 -6.90 11.07
C ALA A 48 -10.84 -6.17 11.24
N GLU A 49 -11.18 -5.24 10.35
CA GLU A 49 -12.51 -4.60 10.33
C GLU A 49 -13.63 -5.62 10.06
N PHE A 50 -13.43 -6.51 9.08
CA PHE A 50 -14.41 -7.53 8.74
C PHE A 50 -14.69 -8.48 9.90
N PHE A 51 -13.65 -8.92 10.62
CA PHE A 51 -13.79 -9.84 11.76
C PHE A 51 -14.18 -9.14 13.07
N GLY A 52 -13.90 -7.84 13.23
CA GLY A 52 -14.24 -7.05 14.42
C GLY A 52 -15.66 -6.52 14.46
N SER A 53 -16.48 -6.83 13.45
CA SER A 53 -17.87 -6.38 13.33
C SER A 53 -18.88 -7.28 14.08
N PHE A 54 -18.43 -8.11 15.03
CA PHE A 54 -19.25 -9.02 15.83
C PHE A 54 -19.21 -8.67 17.33
#